data_AF-A0A9D7PLH8-F1
#
_entry.id   AF-A0A9D7PLH8-F1
#
_cell.length_a   1.000
_cell.length_b   1.000
_cell.length_c   1.000
_cell.angle_alpha   90.00
_cell.angle_beta   90.00
_cell.angle_gamma   90.00
#
_symmetry.space_group_name_H-M   'P 1'
#
loop_
_entity.id
_entity.type
_entity.pdbx_description
1 polymer ?
#
loop_
_entity_poly.entity_id
_entity_poly.type
_entity_poly.pdbx_seq_one_letter_code
_entity_poly.pdbx_strand_id
1 'polypeptide(L)' 'MRRAEIKVHNELAGWLNEDENGYHFQYARAYLQMKDPKPVSLTLPLQENEFTSKVLFSFFDGLIPD' A
#
# COMPACT_ATOMS: atom_id res chain seq x y z
N MET A 1 15.14 -6.73 4.68
CA MET A 1 14.22 -5.87 3.91
C MET A 1 13.34 -6.76 3.06
N ARG A 2 12.02 -6.65 3.21
CA ARG A 2 11.04 -7.36 2.39
C ARG A 2 10.22 -6.34 1.62
N ARG A 3 9.75 -6.72 0.43
CA ARG A 3 8.91 -5.89 -0.42
C ARG A 3 7.83 -6.73 -1.07
N ALA A 4 6.62 -6.18 -1.12
CA ALA A 4 5.47 -6.76 -1.79
C ALA A 4 4.89 -5.76 -2.79
N GLU A 5 4.41 -6.29 -3.92
CA GLU A 5 3.59 -5.55 -4.87
C GLU A 5 2.14 -5.59 -4.40
N ILE A 6 1.51 -4.42 -4.30
CA ILE A 6 0.10 -4.30 -3.96
C ILE A 6 -0.65 -4.02 -5.26
N LYS A 7 -1.61 -4.89 -5.60
CA LYS A 7 -2.43 -4.76 -6.79
C LYS A 7 -3.89 -4.54 -6.44
N VAL A 8 -4.54 -3.61 -7.15
CA VAL A 8 -5.98 -3.37 -7.07
C VAL A 8 -6.54 -3.62 -8.47
N HIS A 9 -7.49 -4.55 -8.60
CA HIS A 9 -8.03 -4.97 -9.90
C HIS A 9 -6.94 -5.32 -10.93
N ASN A 10 -5.89 -6.02 -10.49
CA ASN A 10 -4.72 -6.43 -11.29
C ASN A 10 -3.77 -5.29 -11.73
N GLU A 11 -4.07 -4.05 -11.36
CA GLU A 11 -3.21 -2.89 -11.59
C GLU A 11 -2.26 -2.68 -10.41
N LEU A 12 -1.00 -2.33 -10.69
CA LEU A 12 0.00 -2.09 -9.64
C LEU A 12 -0.32 -0.79 -8.90
N ALA A 13 -0.97 -0.91 -7.74
CA ALA A 13 -1.36 0.22 -6.92
C ALA A 13 -0.16 0.84 -6.20
N GLY A 14 0.78 0.02 -5.75
CA GLY A 14 1.95 0.50 -5.02
C GLY A 14 2.80 -0.63 -4.46
N TRP A 15 3.69 -0.26 -3.54
CA TRP A 15 4.58 -1.20 -2.89
C TRP A 15 4.48 -1.07 -1.37
N LEU A 16 4.44 -2.22 -0.72
CA LEU A 16 4.59 -2.34 0.73
C LEU A 16 6.02 -2.82 1.00
N ASN A 17 6.78 -2.05 1.77
CA ASN A 17 8.13 -2.36 2.19
C ASN A 17 8.16 -2.58 3.70
N GLU A 18 9.00 -3.50 4.15
CA GLU A 18 9.31 -3.75 5.55
C GLU A 18 10.82 -3.59 5.77
N ASP A 19 11.18 -2.69 6.68
CA ASP A 19 12.55 -2.43 7.13
C ASP A 19 12.64 -2.30 8.65
N GLU A 20 13.81 -1.91 9.16
CA GLU A 20 14.07 -1.76 10.61
C GLU A 20 13.20 -0.69 11.28
N ASN A 21 12.65 0.25 10.51
CA ASN A 21 11.80 1.34 11.00
C ASN A 21 10.30 1.00 10.96
N GLY A 22 9.92 -0.10 10.31
CA GLY A 22 8.55 -0.59 10.25
C GLY A 22 8.08 -0.90 8.83
N TYR A 23 6.80 -0.68 8.60
CA TYR A 23 6.12 -0.89 7.33
C TYR A 23 5.86 0.44 6.63
N HIS A 24 6.15 0.45 5.33
CA HIS A 24 6.03 1.63 4.49
C HIS A 24 5.24 1.29 3.24
N PHE A 25 4.14 2.01 3.01
CA PHE A 25 3.31 1.83 1.83
C PHE A 25 3.32 3.09 0.98
N GLN A 26 3.65 2.93 -0.29
CA GLN A 26 3.71 4.02 -1.26
C GLN A 26 2.93 3.65 -2.52
N TYR A 27 2.00 4.51 -2.91
CA TYR A 27 1.31 4.39 -4.19
C TYR A 27 2.29 4.61 -5.35
N ALA A 28 2.13 3.82 -6.41
CA ALA A 28 2.83 4.03 -7.66
C ALA A 28 2.33 5.32 -8.33
N ARG A 29 3.25 6.18 -8.76
CA ARG A 29 2.90 7.43 -9.46
C ARG A 29 2.04 7.17 -10.70
N ALA A 30 2.35 6.11 -11.46
CA ALA A 30 1.56 5.71 -12.62
C ALA A 30 0.12 5.35 -12.25
N TYR A 31 -0.10 4.72 -11.08
CA TYR A 31 -1.42 4.39 -10.58
C TYR A 31 -2.21 5.64 -10.17
N LEU A 32 -1.55 6.58 -9.46
CA LEU A 32 -2.17 7.87 -9.09
C LEU A 32 -2.61 8.72 -10.29
N GLN A 33 -1.97 8.52 -11.45
CA GLN A 33 -2.27 9.23 -12.70
C GLN A 33 -3.31 8.52 -13.57
N MET A 34 -3.84 7.37 -13.13
CA MET A 34 -4.92 6.70 -13.86
C MET A 34 -6.19 7.56 -13.87
N LYS A 35 -7.12 7.24 -14.79
CA LYS A 35 -8.37 8.00 -14.94
C LYS A 35 -9.28 7.94 -13.70
N ASP A 36 -9.31 6.80 -13.02
CA ASP A 36 -10.12 6.57 -11.82
C ASP A 36 -9.45 5.56 -10.88
N PRO A 37 -8.29 5.92 -10.28
CA PRO A 37 -7.63 5.05 -9.31
C PRO A 37 -8.52 4.83 -8.09
N LYS A 38 -8.52 3.61 -7.57
CA LYS A 38 -9.17 3.29 -6.30
C LYS A 38 -8.14 3.17 -5.19
N PRO A 39 -8.38 3.74 -4.00
CA PRO A 39 -7.50 3.51 -2.88
C PRO A 39 -7.51 2.02 -2.50
N VAL A 40 -6.36 1.51 -2.06
CA VAL A 40 -6.21 0.16 -1.51
C VAL A 40 -7.13 -0.04 -0.30
N SER A 41 -7.26 0.99 0.54
CA SER A 41 -8.11 1.00 1.75
C SER A 41 -8.60 2.41 2.04
N LEU A 42 -9.73 2.52 2.75
CA LEU A 42 -10.21 3.80 3.29
C LEU A 42 -9.19 4.45 4.26
N THR A 43 -8.35 3.65 4.92
CA THR A 43 -7.29 4.12 5.81
C THR A 43 -5.97 4.43 5.09
N LEU A 44 -5.89 4.13 3.79
CA LEU A 44 -4.74 4.41 2.93
C LEU A 44 -5.22 5.22 1.72
N PRO A 45 -5.67 6.48 1.90
CA PRO A 45 -6.19 7.30 0.81
C PRO A 45 -5.13 7.54 -0.29
N LEU A 46 -5.58 7.83 -1.50
CA LEU A 46 -4.67 8.14 -2.62
C LEU A 46 -3.87 9.40 -2.31
N GLN A 47 -2.55 9.26 -2.22
CA GLN A 47 -1.62 10.37 -2.07
C GLN A 47 -0.22 9.99 -2.56
N GLU A 48 0.58 11.01 -2.88
CA GLU A 48 1.98 10.83 -3.28
C GLU A 48 2.92 10.55 -2.10
N ASN A 49 2.56 10.94 -0.89
CA ASN A 49 3.40 10.72 0.28
C ASN A 49 3.30 9.28 0.78
N GLU A 50 4.41 8.80 1.32
CA GLU A 50 4.51 7.46 1.89
C GLU A 50 3.72 7.38 3.20
N PHE A 51 3.00 6.28 3.40
CA PHE A 51 2.45 5.90 4.69
C PHE A 51 3.49 5.10 5.45
N THR A 52 3.72 5.45 6.70
CA THR A 52 4.67 4.74 7.57
C THR A 52 3.97 4.29 8.85
N SER A 53 4.34 3.10 9.34
CA SER A 53 3.79 2.53 10.57
C SER A 53 4.80 1.57 11.21
N LYS A 54 4.84 1.52 12.55
CA LYS A 54 5.68 0.56 13.28
C LYS A 54 5.18 -0.89 13.18
N VAL A 55 3.92 -1.08 12.81
CA VAL A 55 3.26 -2.37 12.65
C VAL A 55 2.60 -2.45 11.28
N LEU A 56 2.26 -3.67 10.83
CA LEU A 56 1.57 -3.86 9.57
C LEU A 56 0.24 -3.10 9.59
N PHE A 57 -0.08 -2.40 8.49
CA PHE A 57 -1.33 -1.67 8.40
C PHE A 57 -2.51 -2.62 8.57
N SER A 58 -3.49 -2.25 9.40
CA SER A 58 -4.62 -3.12 9.77
C SER A 58 -5.40 -3.65 8.56
N PHE A 59 -5.41 -2.92 7.44
CA PHE A 59 -6.00 -3.41 6.20
C PHE A 59 -5.30 -4.67 5.67
N PHE A 60 -3.96 -4.70 5.66
CA PHE A 60 -3.21 -5.87 5.20
C PHE A 60 -3.25 -7.01 6.23
N ASP A 61 -3.23 -6.68 7.51
CA ASP A 61 -3.35 -7.66 8.60
C ASP A 61 -4.68 -8.43 8.50
N GLY A 62 -5.78 -7.72 8.23
CA GLY A 62 -7.10 -8.33 8.02
C GLY A 62 -7.26 -9.17 6.75
N LEU A 63 -6.25 -9.26 5.88
CA LEU A 63 -6.23 -10.16 4.71
C LEU A 63 -5.57 -11.51 5.03
N ILE A 64 -4.93 -11.64 6.19
CA ILE A 64 -4.29 -12.88 6.62
C ILE A 64 -5.38 -13.80 7.17
N PRO A 65 -5.47 -15.08 6.71
CA PRO A 65 -6.39 -16.04 7.30
C PRO A 65 -6.08 -16.27 8.78
N ASP A 66 -7.14 -16.37 9.59
CA ASP A 66 -7.06 -16.85 10.98
C ASP A 66 -6.60 -18.32 11.05
#